data_AF-A0A2D4JPT7-F1
#
_entry.id   AF-A0A2D4JPT7-F1
#
_cell.length_a   1.000
_cell.length_b   1.000
_cell.length_c   1.000
_cell.angle_alpha   90.00
_cell.angle_beta   90.00
_cell.angle_gamma   90.00
#
_symmetry.space_group_name_H-M   'P 1'
#
loop_
_entity.id
_entity.type
_entity.pdbx_description
1 polymer ?
#
loop_
_entity_poly.entity_id
_entity_poly.type
_entity_poly.pdbx_seq_one_letter_code
_entity_poly.pdbx_strand_id
1 'polypeptide(L)'
;PGACWVHMVISWLMLSVTARAAAQAAYLVGVSDPNSQAGQQGLVDPTQFARANQAIQMACQNLIDPACTQSQVLSAATIVAKHTSALCNTCRLASSRTANPVAKRQFVQSAKEVANSTANLVKTIKALDGAFTPENRECCRETTAPLIEAVENLTAFASNPEFATIPAQISPEGRRAMEPILSSAKTMLESSAGLIQTARSLAVNPRDPPKWSVLAGHSRTVSDSIK
;
A
#
# COMPACT_ATOMS: atom_id res chain seq x y z
N PRO A 1 -21.13 6.62 -27.20
CA PRO A 1 -21.01 6.61 -25.72
C PRO A 1 -19.98 5.60 -25.18
N GLY A 2 -19.93 4.35 -25.67
CA GLY A 2 -19.04 3.31 -25.13
C GLY A 2 -17.56 3.39 -25.54
N ALA A 3 -17.23 3.89 -26.73
CA ALA A 3 -15.85 3.91 -27.23
C ALA A 3 -14.93 4.92 -26.51
N CYS A 4 -15.43 6.10 -26.09
CA CYS A 4 -14.64 7.07 -25.33
C CYS A 4 -14.23 6.55 -23.95
N TRP A 5 -15.09 5.77 -23.29
CA TRP A 5 -14.81 5.23 -21.96
C TRP A 5 -13.69 4.19 -21.99
N VAL A 6 -13.72 3.27 -22.95
CA VAL A 6 -12.68 2.25 -23.12
C VAL A 6 -11.33 2.90 -23.46
N HIS A 7 -11.31 3.91 -24.33
CA HIS A 7 -10.09 4.66 -24.64
C HIS A 7 -9.56 5.46 -23.43
N MET A 8 -10.43 6.03 -22.61
CA MET A 8 -10.03 6.75 -21.39
C MET A 8 -9.43 5.81 -20.34
N VAL A 9 -10.02 4.62 -20.12
CA VAL A 9 -9.51 3.64 -19.15
C VAL A 9 -8.17 3.05 -19.60
N ILE A 10 -8.03 2.73 -20.89
CA ILE A 10 -6.76 2.24 -21.46
C ILE A 10 -5.67 3.32 -21.38
N SER A 11 -6.02 4.58 -21.69
CA SER A 11 -5.11 5.72 -21.56
C SER A 11 -4.68 5.95 -20.10
N TRP A 12 -5.61 5.87 -19.14
CA TRP A 12 -5.30 6.02 -17.73
C TRP A 12 -4.42 4.89 -17.18
N LEU A 13 -4.68 3.64 -17.59
CA LEU A 13 -3.89 2.49 -17.22
C LEU A 13 -2.46 2.60 -17.79
N MET A 14 -2.32 2.91 -19.08
CA MET A 14 -1.01 3.17 -19.70
C MET A 14 -0.27 4.29 -18.97
N LEU A 15 -0.95 5.38 -18.64
CA LEU A 15 -0.35 6.54 -17.99
C LEU A 15 0.20 6.21 -16.59
N SER A 16 -0.54 5.40 -15.83
CA SER A 16 -0.10 4.95 -14.51
C SER A 16 1.13 4.04 -14.56
N VAL A 17 1.28 3.26 -15.64
CA VAL A 17 2.43 2.39 -15.87
C VAL A 17 3.62 3.22 -16.37
N THR A 18 3.43 4.14 -17.32
CA THR A 18 4.50 4.98 -17.86
C THR A 18 5.06 5.94 -16.81
N ALA A 19 4.23 6.54 -15.95
CA ALA A 19 4.71 7.39 -14.86
C ALA A 19 5.59 6.62 -13.86
N ARG A 20 5.21 5.38 -13.54
CA ARG A 20 5.99 4.54 -12.62
C ARG A 20 7.31 4.10 -13.25
N ALA A 21 7.29 3.73 -14.53
CA ALA A 21 8.48 3.39 -15.30
C ALA A 21 9.43 4.60 -15.46
N ALA A 22 8.90 5.78 -15.75
CA ALA A 22 9.68 7.01 -15.88
C ALA A 22 10.33 7.41 -14.55
N ALA A 23 9.61 7.31 -13.43
CA ALA A 23 10.18 7.55 -12.10
C ALA A 23 11.32 6.57 -11.79
N GLN A 24 11.15 5.29 -12.12
CA GLN A 24 12.19 4.28 -11.92
C GLN A 24 13.40 4.52 -12.85
N ALA A 25 13.18 4.87 -14.11
CA ALA A 25 14.25 5.20 -15.06
C ALA A 25 15.03 6.45 -14.60
N ALA A 26 14.32 7.51 -14.21
CA ALA A 26 14.91 8.72 -13.65
C ALA A 26 15.75 8.43 -12.41
N TYR A 27 15.26 7.56 -11.51
CA TYR A 27 16.02 7.09 -10.36
C TYR A 27 17.32 6.39 -10.78
N LEU A 28 17.24 5.42 -11.70
CA LEU A 28 18.41 4.67 -12.18
C LEU A 28 19.44 5.58 -12.83
N VAL A 29 19.02 6.57 -13.63
CA VAL A 29 19.91 7.57 -14.21
C VAL A 29 20.57 8.42 -13.12
N GLY A 30 19.79 8.89 -12.16
CA GLY A 30 20.31 9.72 -11.06
C GLY A 30 21.36 9.01 -10.20
N VAL A 31 21.12 7.74 -9.86
CA VAL A 31 22.08 6.94 -9.06
C VAL A 31 23.28 6.42 -9.85
N SER A 32 23.24 6.50 -11.19
CA SER A 32 24.37 6.07 -12.04
C SER A 32 25.53 7.06 -12.02
N ASP A 33 25.31 8.29 -11.52
CA ASP A 33 26.39 9.25 -11.31
C ASP A 33 27.37 8.75 -10.22
N PRO A 34 28.69 8.83 -10.43
CA PRO A 34 29.68 8.33 -9.46
C PRO A 34 29.63 9.00 -8.08
N ASN A 35 29.11 10.22 -7.98
CA ASN A 35 28.97 10.95 -6.72
C ASN A 35 27.61 10.70 -6.04
N SER A 36 26.72 9.93 -6.67
CA SER A 36 25.44 9.53 -6.08
C SER A 36 25.60 8.25 -5.24
N GLN A 37 24.75 8.12 -4.22
CA GLN A 37 24.64 6.92 -3.41
C GLN A 37 23.24 6.32 -3.57
N ALA A 38 23.19 5.06 -4.01
CA ALA A 38 21.93 4.33 -4.13
C ALA A 38 21.26 4.17 -2.76
N GLY A 39 19.93 4.30 -2.75
CA GLY A 39 19.13 4.04 -1.56
C GLY A 39 19.09 2.54 -1.27
N GLN A 40 18.90 2.21 0.00
CA GLN A 40 18.69 0.83 0.43
C GLN A 40 17.23 0.68 0.84
N GLN A 41 16.52 -0.22 0.15
CA GLN A 41 15.16 -0.55 0.54
C GLN A 41 15.19 -1.17 1.93
N GLY A 42 14.40 -0.60 2.85
CA GLY A 42 14.26 -1.13 4.19
C GLY A 42 13.71 -2.56 4.16
N LEU A 43 13.99 -3.33 5.20
CA LEU A 43 13.50 -4.69 5.34
C LEU A 43 11.98 -4.74 5.50
N VAL A 44 11.40 -3.68 6.07
CA VAL A 44 9.98 -3.51 6.35
C VAL A 44 9.54 -2.07 6.12
N ASP A 45 8.26 -1.88 5.75
CA ASP A 45 7.63 -0.55 5.71
C ASP A 45 6.94 -0.28 7.05
N PRO A 46 7.50 0.58 7.93
CA PRO A 46 6.92 0.84 9.24
C PRO A 46 5.49 1.41 9.16
N THR A 47 5.15 2.11 8.08
CA THR A 47 3.79 2.65 7.89
C THR A 47 2.78 1.54 7.59
N GLN A 48 3.21 0.45 6.96
CA GLN A 48 2.37 -0.72 6.74
C GLN A 48 2.08 -1.44 8.06
N PHE A 49 3.10 -1.61 8.91
CA PHE A 49 2.95 -2.23 10.22
C PHE A 49 2.05 -1.40 11.15
N ALA A 50 2.28 -0.08 11.23
CA ALA A 50 1.44 0.81 12.03
C ALA A 50 -0.04 0.79 11.60
N ARG A 51 -0.31 0.81 10.29
CA ARG A 51 -1.70 0.71 9.77
C ARG A 51 -2.33 -0.64 10.09
N ALA A 52 -1.58 -1.73 9.96
CA ALA A 52 -2.09 -3.05 10.31
C ALA A 52 -2.37 -3.17 11.81
N ASN A 53 -1.48 -2.64 12.67
CA ASN A 53 -1.66 -2.62 14.11
C ASN A 53 -2.93 -1.86 14.50
N GLN A 54 -3.11 -0.63 13.99
CA GLN A 54 -4.30 0.16 14.25
C GLN A 54 -5.59 -0.55 13.79
N ALA A 55 -5.58 -1.16 12.61
CA ALA A 55 -6.75 -1.90 12.10
C ALA A 55 -7.10 -3.12 12.97
N ILE A 56 -6.10 -3.83 13.47
CA ILE A 56 -6.28 -4.96 14.38
C ILE A 56 -6.82 -4.48 15.73
N GLN A 57 -6.22 -3.44 16.32
CA GLN A 57 -6.70 -2.86 17.58
C GLN A 57 -8.16 -2.40 17.48
N MET A 58 -8.54 -1.69 16.42
CA MET A 58 -9.94 -1.27 16.21
C MET A 58 -10.88 -2.46 16.05
N ALA A 59 -10.47 -3.51 15.32
CA ALA A 59 -11.27 -4.71 15.17
C ALA A 59 -11.43 -5.47 16.50
N CYS A 60 -10.36 -5.59 17.28
CA CYS A 60 -10.40 -6.15 18.62
C CYS A 60 -11.30 -5.33 19.55
N GLN A 61 -11.24 -3.99 19.49
CA GLN A 61 -12.12 -3.13 20.29
C GLN A 61 -13.61 -3.37 19.98
N ASN A 62 -13.95 -3.58 18.70
CA ASN A 62 -15.32 -3.93 18.30
C ASN A 62 -15.75 -5.30 18.85
N LEU A 63 -14.84 -6.28 18.94
CA LEU A 63 -15.13 -7.59 19.54
C LEU A 63 -15.42 -7.50 21.05
N ILE A 64 -14.81 -6.51 21.71
CA ILE A 64 -14.91 -6.25 23.15
C ILE A 64 -16.18 -5.46 23.50
N ASP A 65 -16.77 -4.74 22.54
CA ASP A 65 -17.97 -3.93 22.77
C ASP A 65 -19.17 -4.83 23.17
N PRO A 66 -19.81 -4.62 24.34
CA PRO A 66 -20.99 -5.38 24.75
C PRO A 66 -22.19 -5.26 23.79
N ALA A 67 -22.29 -4.18 23.01
CA ALA A 67 -23.35 -3.97 22.03
C ALA A 67 -23.05 -4.59 20.65
N CYS A 68 -21.87 -5.16 20.44
CA CYS A 68 -21.50 -5.71 19.14
C CYS A 68 -22.41 -6.89 18.75
N THR A 69 -22.93 -6.85 17.52
CA THR A 69 -23.79 -7.85 16.89
C THR A 69 -22.98 -8.99 16.24
N GLN A 70 -23.62 -10.13 15.96
CA GLN A 70 -22.96 -11.27 15.32
C GLN A 70 -22.32 -10.93 13.96
N SER A 71 -22.98 -10.12 13.13
CA SER A 71 -22.44 -9.63 11.85
C SER A 71 -21.16 -8.80 12.03
N GLN A 72 -21.12 -7.95 13.05
CA GLN A 72 -19.94 -7.14 13.38
C GLN A 72 -18.78 -8.01 13.89
N VAL A 73 -19.06 -9.08 14.64
CA VAL A 73 -18.04 -10.06 15.08
C VAL A 73 -17.35 -10.71 13.87
N LEU A 74 -18.12 -11.20 12.89
CA LEU A 74 -17.56 -11.82 11.68
C LEU A 74 -16.78 -10.82 10.81
N SER A 75 -17.27 -9.58 10.72
CA SER A 75 -16.57 -8.50 10.02
C SER A 75 -15.22 -8.19 10.69
N ALA A 76 -15.20 -8.02 12.03
CA ALA A 76 -13.98 -7.79 12.79
C ALA A 76 -12.99 -8.96 12.64
N ALA A 77 -13.47 -10.21 12.69
CA ALA A 77 -12.66 -11.40 12.45
C ALA A 77 -11.97 -11.38 11.08
N THR A 78 -12.71 -10.96 10.04
CA THR A 78 -12.20 -10.86 8.67
C THR A 78 -11.10 -9.81 8.55
N ILE A 79 -11.28 -8.65 9.20
CA ILE A 79 -10.28 -7.58 9.25
C ILE A 79 -9.01 -8.10 9.95
N VAL A 80 -9.16 -8.72 11.14
CA VAL A 80 -8.03 -9.28 11.89
C VAL A 80 -7.28 -10.31 11.04
N ALA A 81 -7.98 -11.29 10.45
CA ALA A 81 -7.37 -12.35 9.64
C ALA A 81 -6.62 -11.78 8.42
N LYS A 82 -7.17 -10.77 7.76
CA LYS A 82 -6.54 -10.10 6.61
C LYS A 82 -5.23 -9.40 7.01
N HIS A 83 -5.27 -8.58 8.07
CA HIS A 83 -4.11 -7.79 8.49
C HIS A 83 -3.01 -8.66 9.11
N THR A 84 -3.37 -9.64 9.93
CA THR A 84 -2.41 -10.59 10.52
C THR A 84 -1.74 -11.46 9.47
N SER A 85 -2.47 -11.96 8.47
CA SER A 85 -1.89 -12.69 7.34
C SER A 85 -0.91 -11.83 6.54
N ALA A 86 -1.25 -10.56 6.30
CA ALA A 86 -0.36 -9.61 5.64
C ALA A 86 0.92 -9.38 6.45
N LEU A 87 0.81 -9.17 7.77
CA LEU A 87 1.95 -9.02 8.68
C LEU A 87 2.86 -10.25 8.65
N CYS A 88 2.31 -11.45 8.76
CA CYS A 88 3.07 -12.70 8.71
C CYS A 88 3.82 -12.85 7.37
N ASN A 89 3.18 -12.50 6.25
CA ASN A 89 3.84 -12.54 4.94
C ASN A 89 4.98 -11.52 4.84
N THR A 90 4.77 -10.30 5.32
CA THR A 90 5.81 -9.27 5.35
C THR A 90 6.99 -9.69 6.24
N CYS A 91 6.73 -10.27 7.41
CA CYS A 91 7.79 -10.81 8.29
C CYS A 91 8.58 -11.94 7.63
N ARG A 92 7.90 -12.84 6.90
CA ARG A 92 8.56 -13.89 6.13
C ARG A 92 9.49 -13.30 5.07
N LEU A 93 9.03 -12.29 4.32
CA LEU A 93 9.85 -11.61 3.33
C LEU A 93 11.05 -10.88 3.98
N ALA A 94 10.82 -10.16 5.07
CA ALA A 94 11.88 -9.50 5.84
C ALA A 94 12.94 -10.50 6.34
N SER A 95 12.51 -11.65 6.85
CA SER A 95 13.39 -12.73 7.32
C SER A 95 14.25 -13.34 6.19
N SER A 96 13.77 -13.31 4.95
CA SER A 96 14.51 -13.82 3.78
C SER A 96 15.51 -12.80 3.24
N ARG A 97 15.29 -11.51 3.49
CA ARG A 97 16.12 -10.40 2.98
C ARG A 97 17.17 -9.94 3.98
N THR A 98 16.99 -10.23 5.28
CA THR A 98 17.95 -9.84 6.31
C THR A 98 19.11 -10.84 6.40
N ALA A 99 20.33 -10.31 6.45
CA ALA A 99 21.55 -11.08 6.71
C ALA A 99 21.79 -11.28 8.22
N ASN A 100 21.13 -10.48 9.08
CA ASN A 100 21.29 -10.57 10.53
C ASN A 100 20.56 -11.81 11.07
N PRO A 101 21.26 -12.81 11.63
CA PRO A 101 20.63 -14.05 12.10
C PRO A 101 19.68 -13.83 13.30
N VAL A 102 19.93 -12.79 14.11
CA VAL A 102 19.08 -12.43 15.25
C VAL A 102 17.78 -11.83 14.74
N ALA A 103 17.85 -10.82 13.86
CA ALA A 103 16.66 -10.20 13.27
C ALA A 103 15.83 -11.21 12.48
N LYS A 104 16.49 -12.12 11.73
CA LYS A 104 15.83 -13.22 11.02
C LYS A 104 14.99 -14.08 11.95
N ARG A 105 15.59 -14.56 13.06
CA ARG A 105 14.89 -15.38 14.06
C ARG A 105 13.73 -14.61 14.68
N GLN A 106 13.93 -13.33 15.00
CA GLN A 106 12.90 -12.48 15.60
C GLN A 106 11.69 -12.30 14.67
N PHE A 107 11.89 -12.00 13.39
CA PHE A 107 10.78 -11.88 12.43
C PHE A 107 9.97 -13.17 12.29
N VAL A 108 10.64 -14.33 12.24
CA VAL A 108 9.95 -15.63 12.18
C VAL A 108 9.18 -15.91 13.46
N GLN A 109 9.78 -15.62 14.61
CA GLN A 109 9.17 -15.85 15.91
C GLN A 109 7.95 -14.96 16.13
N SER A 110 8.06 -13.65 15.87
CA SER A 110 6.94 -12.72 15.99
C SER A 110 5.81 -13.06 15.00
N ALA A 111 6.12 -13.48 13.77
CA ALA A 111 5.10 -13.96 12.84
C ALA A 111 4.36 -15.20 13.37
N LYS A 112 5.08 -16.11 14.02
CA LYS A 112 4.49 -17.31 14.62
C LYS A 112 3.60 -16.96 15.82
N GLU A 113 4.02 -16.02 16.67
CA GLU A 113 3.23 -15.52 17.79
C GLU A 113 1.93 -14.87 17.30
N VAL A 114 2.00 -13.97 16.32
CA VAL A 114 0.82 -13.34 15.71
C VAL A 114 -0.10 -14.41 15.10
N ALA A 115 0.43 -15.38 14.36
CA ALA A 115 -0.37 -16.46 13.76
C ALA A 115 -1.05 -17.34 14.82
N ASN A 116 -0.34 -17.70 15.89
CA ASN A 116 -0.88 -18.51 16.98
C ASN A 116 -1.99 -17.77 17.75
N SER A 117 -1.76 -16.52 18.13
CA SER A 117 -2.77 -15.68 18.79
C SER A 117 -3.99 -15.47 17.89
N THR A 118 -3.78 -15.25 16.59
CA THR A 118 -4.87 -15.14 15.61
C THR A 118 -5.68 -16.44 15.51
N ALA A 119 -5.00 -17.59 15.45
CA ALA A 119 -5.68 -18.89 15.36
C ALA A 119 -6.52 -19.18 16.62
N ASN A 120 -6.03 -18.80 17.80
CA ASN A 120 -6.78 -18.91 19.04
C ASN A 120 -8.00 -17.98 19.04
N LEU A 121 -7.84 -16.72 18.58
CA LEU A 121 -8.95 -15.78 18.45
C LEU A 121 -10.02 -16.27 17.45
N VAL A 122 -9.62 -16.83 16.32
CA VAL A 122 -10.57 -17.38 15.34
C VAL A 122 -11.35 -18.57 15.92
N LYS A 123 -10.74 -19.38 16.80
CA LYS A 123 -11.45 -20.48 17.48
C LYS A 123 -12.52 -19.94 18.43
N THR A 124 -12.20 -18.92 19.23
CA THR A 124 -13.18 -18.32 20.16
C THR A 124 -14.27 -17.57 19.42
N ILE A 125 -13.95 -16.91 18.30
CA ILE A 125 -14.95 -16.28 17.41
C ILE A 125 -15.91 -17.33 16.82
N LYS A 126 -15.41 -18.49 16.39
CA LYS A 126 -16.28 -19.59 15.90
C LYS A 126 -17.21 -20.12 16.99
N ALA A 127 -16.72 -20.23 18.23
CA ALA A 127 -17.55 -20.62 19.37
C ALA A 127 -18.63 -19.56 19.65
N LEU A 128 -18.27 -18.28 19.59
CA LEU A 128 -19.20 -17.15 19.77
C LEU A 128 -20.25 -17.07 18.65
N ASP A 129 -19.88 -17.38 17.41
CA ASP A 129 -20.79 -17.43 16.26
C ASP A 129 -21.82 -18.57 16.37
N GLY A 130 -21.40 -19.72 16.92
CA GLY A 130 -22.30 -20.84 17.18
C GLY A 130 -23.22 -20.63 18.39
N ALA A 131 -22.72 -19.97 19.44
CA ALA A 131 -23.46 -19.69 20.67
C ALA A 131 -23.11 -18.30 21.21
N PHE A 132 -24.02 -17.36 21.05
CA PHE A 132 -23.84 -15.96 21.42
C PHE A 132 -24.10 -15.69 22.91
N THR A 133 -23.30 -16.32 23.77
CA THR A 133 -23.43 -16.23 25.23
C THR A 133 -22.40 -15.27 25.83
N PRO A 134 -22.68 -14.68 27.02
CA PRO A 134 -21.73 -13.77 27.68
C PRO A 134 -20.39 -14.44 28.02
N GLU A 135 -20.37 -15.74 28.32
CA GLU A 135 -19.14 -16.50 28.60
C GLU A 135 -18.25 -16.61 27.35
N ASN A 136 -18.84 -16.88 26.19
CA ASN A 136 -18.10 -16.95 24.93
C ASN A 136 -17.59 -15.57 24.51
N ARG A 137 -18.33 -14.49 24.84
CA ARG A 137 -17.85 -13.11 24.63
C ARG A 137 -16.65 -12.80 25.50
N GLU A 138 -16.68 -13.20 26.77
CA GLU A 138 -15.57 -12.96 27.69
C GLU A 138 -14.33 -13.76 27.26
N CYS A 139 -14.50 -15.03 26.87
CA CYS A 139 -13.40 -15.82 26.32
C CYS A 139 -12.81 -15.18 25.03
N CYS A 140 -13.66 -14.60 24.17
CA CYS A 140 -13.21 -13.84 23.01
C CYS A 140 -12.42 -12.59 23.41
N ARG A 141 -12.91 -11.82 24.40
CA ARG A 141 -12.23 -10.66 24.98
C ARG A 141 -10.84 -11.04 25.51
N GLU A 142 -10.75 -12.06 26.34
CA GLU A 142 -9.47 -12.53 26.91
C GLU A 142 -8.48 -12.94 25.81
N THR A 143 -8.96 -13.53 24.72
CA THR A 143 -8.11 -13.97 23.60
C THR A 143 -7.63 -12.81 22.71
N THR A 144 -8.28 -11.64 22.76
CA THR A 144 -7.82 -10.47 21.99
C THR A 144 -6.55 -9.84 22.56
N ALA A 145 -6.33 -9.87 23.87
CA ALA A 145 -5.17 -9.22 24.49
C ALA A 145 -3.82 -9.80 24.02
N PRO A 146 -3.60 -11.13 23.99
CA PRO A 146 -2.37 -11.72 23.46
C PRO A 146 -2.12 -11.43 21.98
N LEU A 147 -3.18 -11.18 21.20
CA LEU A 147 -3.02 -10.80 19.79
C LEU A 147 -2.54 -9.35 19.66
N ILE A 148 -3.14 -8.43 20.40
CA ILE A 148 -2.75 -7.02 20.41
C ILE A 148 -1.29 -6.90 20.83
N GLU A 149 -0.91 -7.55 21.93
CA GLU A 149 0.46 -7.53 22.44
C GLU A 149 1.47 -8.08 21.42
N ALA A 150 1.17 -9.22 20.77
CA ALA A 150 2.04 -9.79 19.75
C ALA A 150 2.24 -8.85 18.54
N VAL A 151 1.17 -8.17 18.11
CA VAL A 151 1.23 -7.22 16.98
C VAL A 151 1.95 -5.94 17.37
N GLU A 152 1.78 -5.44 18.60
CA GLU A 152 2.49 -4.29 19.13
C GLU A 152 3.99 -4.55 19.25
N ASN A 153 4.38 -5.69 19.83
CA ASN A 153 5.77 -6.12 19.93
C ASN A 153 6.42 -6.24 18.55
N LEU A 154 5.72 -6.85 17.58
CA LEU A 154 6.18 -6.94 16.21
C LEU A 154 6.33 -5.55 15.56
N THR A 155 5.37 -4.65 15.79
CA THR A 155 5.39 -3.28 15.22
C THR A 155 6.52 -2.46 15.82
N ALA A 156 6.76 -2.57 17.13
CA ALA A 156 7.88 -1.92 17.80
C ALA A 156 9.22 -2.41 17.25
N PHE A 157 9.38 -3.72 17.09
CA PHE A 157 10.57 -4.31 16.48
C PHE A 157 10.77 -3.85 15.03
N ALA A 158 9.70 -3.87 14.22
CA ALA A 158 9.73 -3.42 12.83
C ALA A 158 9.98 -1.91 12.68
N SER A 159 9.73 -1.12 13.72
CA SER A 159 9.99 0.33 13.75
C SER A 159 11.43 0.70 14.08
N ASN A 160 12.29 -0.29 14.33
CA ASN A 160 13.70 -0.04 14.59
C ASN A 160 14.37 0.59 13.35
N PRO A 161 15.10 1.73 13.51
CA PRO A 161 15.76 2.42 12.40
C PRO A 161 16.68 1.54 11.56
N GLU A 162 17.23 0.46 12.12
CA GLU A 162 18.10 -0.48 11.40
C GLU A 162 17.40 -1.17 10.22
N PHE A 163 16.05 -1.23 10.23
CA PHE A 163 15.25 -1.83 9.17
C PHE A 163 14.62 -0.80 8.23
N ALA A 164 14.81 0.49 8.49
CA ALA A 164 14.20 1.58 7.73
C ALA A 164 14.79 1.68 6.32
N THR A 165 14.00 2.25 5.41
CA THR A 165 14.49 2.57 4.06
C THR A 165 15.45 3.74 4.12
N ILE A 166 16.66 3.55 3.58
CA ILE A 166 17.64 4.61 3.42
C ILE A 166 17.40 5.24 2.05
N PRO A 167 17.01 6.52 1.96
CA PRO A 167 16.80 7.18 0.68
C PRO A 167 18.12 7.32 -0.08
N ALA A 168 18.04 7.28 -1.41
CA ALA A 168 19.19 7.56 -2.25
C ALA A 168 19.65 9.01 -2.10
N GLN A 169 20.95 9.22 -2.11
CA GLN A 169 21.54 10.55 -2.17
C GLN A 169 21.95 10.82 -3.63
N ILE A 170 21.15 11.59 -4.34
CA ILE A 170 21.42 11.93 -5.73
C ILE A 170 22.24 13.23 -5.79
N SER A 171 23.40 13.16 -6.43
CA SER A 171 24.28 14.30 -6.66
C SER A 171 23.59 15.37 -7.54
N PRO A 172 24.06 16.63 -7.52
CA PRO A 172 23.56 17.66 -8.42
C PRO A 172 23.64 17.26 -9.90
N GLU A 173 24.73 16.57 -10.29
CA GLU A 173 24.97 16.07 -11.64
C GLU A 173 23.97 14.97 -12.01
N GLY A 174 23.73 14.00 -11.11
CA GLY A 174 22.71 12.97 -11.29
C GLY A 174 21.30 13.55 -11.42
N ARG A 175 20.99 14.62 -10.66
CA ARG A 175 19.71 15.34 -10.79
C ARG A 175 19.56 16.01 -12.15
N ARG A 176 20.60 16.68 -12.65
CA ARG A 176 20.58 17.27 -14.00
C ARG A 176 20.39 16.19 -15.08
N ALA A 177 21.00 15.02 -14.90
CA ALA A 177 20.87 13.91 -15.85
C ALA A 177 19.46 13.29 -15.88
N MET A 178 18.76 13.22 -14.74
CA MET A 178 17.39 12.68 -14.68
C MET A 178 16.30 13.71 -15.03
N GLU A 179 16.62 15.01 -15.02
CA GLU A 179 15.65 16.11 -15.25
C GLU A 179 14.83 15.95 -16.54
N PRO A 180 15.41 15.62 -17.71
CA PRO A 180 14.62 15.48 -18.94
C PRO A 180 13.54 14.39 -18.86
N ILE A 181 13.83 13.30 -18.14
CA ILE A 181 12.88 12.19 -17.95
C ILE A 181 11.72 12.65 -17.06
N LEU A 182 12.04 13.34 -15.95
CA LEU A 182 11.04 13.86 -15.03
C LEU A 182 10.19 14.96 -15.67
N SER A 183 10.80 15.86 -16.45
CA SER A 183 10.07 16.93 -17.13
C SER A 183 9.07 16.36 -18.14
N SER A 184 9.51 15.42 -18.99
CA SER A 184 8.63 14.78 -19.97
C SER A 184 7.51 13.99 -19.29
N ALA A 185 7.81 13.25 -18.22
CA ALA A 185 6.81 12.54 -17.44
C ALA A 185 5.78 13.49 -16.80
N LYS A 186 6.23 14.62 -16.26
CA LYS A 186 5.36 15.65 -15.67
C LYS A 186 4.45 16.28 -16.72
N THR A 187 4.99 16.70 -17.86
CA THR A 187 4.20 17.27 -18.97
C THR A 187 3.18 16.27 -19.52
N MET A 188 3.56 14.99 -19.62
CA MET A 188 2.66 13.90 -20.00
C MET A 188 1.49 13.77 -19.00
N LEU A 189 1.77 13.76 -17.69
CA LEU A 189 0.76 13.67 -16.64
C LEU A 189 -0.20 14.86 -16.64
N GLU A 190 0.33 16.08 -16.72
CA GLU A 190 -0.46 17.31 -16.77
C GLU A 190 -1.37 17.35 -18.00
N SER A 191 -0.83 17.02 -19.17
CA SER A 191 -1.59 16.97 -20.43
C SER A 191 -2.67 15.89 -20.40
N SER A 192 -2.41 14.76 -19.75
CA SER A 192 -3.38 13.68 -19.60
C SER A 192 -4.51 14.04 -18.64
N ALA A 193 -4.22 14.76 -17.55
CA ALA A 193 -5.25 15.31 -16.67
C ALA A 193 -6.17 16.26 -17.45
N GLY A 194 -5.60 17.15 -18.27
CA GLY A 194 -6.34 18.04 -19.16
C GLY A 194 -7.19 17.29 -20.20
N LEU A 195 -6.65 16.21 -20.78
CA LEU A 195 -7.38 15.33 -21.70
C LEU A 195 -8.62 14.73 -21.03
N ILE A 196 -8.47 14.19 -19.82
CA ILE A 196 -9.57 13.58 -19.05
C ILE A 196 -10.64 14.62 -18.69
N GLN A 197 -10.23 15.80 -18.24
CA GLN A 197 -11.15 16.89 -17.91
C GLN A 197 -11.95 17.34 -19.15
N THR A 198 -11.28 17.48 -20.29
CA THR A 198 -11.91 17.87 -21.56
C THR A 198 -12.87 16.77 -22.05
N ALA A 199 -12.44 15.51 -21.99
CA ALA A 199 -13.27 14.36 -22.35
C ALA A 199 -14.52 14.25 -21.47
N ARG A 200 -14.39 14.52 -20.16
CA ARG A 200 -15.53 14.58 -19.23
C ARG A 200 -16.53 15.66 -19.64
N SER A 201 -16.06 16.85 -20.01
CA SER A 201 -16.97 17.91 -20.48
C SER A 201 -17.66 17.53 -21.80
N LEU A 202 -16.96 16.87 -22.71
CA LEU A 202 -17.51 16.41 -24.00
C LEU A 202 -18.50 15.26 -23.82
N ALA A 203 -18.37 14.44 -22.78
CA ALA A 203 -19.35 13.42 -22.45
C ALA A 203 -20.71 14.01 -22.03
N VAL A 204 -20.70 15.21 -21.41
CA VAL A 204 -21.92 15.94 -21.02
C VAL A 204 -22.47 16.76 -22.19
N ASN A 205 -21.60 17.42 -22.97
CA ASN A 205 -21.98 18.15 -24.17
C ASN A 205 -21.06 17.80 -25.35
N PRO A 206 -21.45 16.85 -26.22
CA PRO A 206 -20.59 16.39 -27.30
C PRO A 206 -20.52 17.34 -28.50
N ARG A 207 -21.41 18.35 -28.57
CA ARG A 207 -21.49 19.32 -29.68
C ARG A 207 -20.74 20.61 -29.37
N ASP A 208 -19.49 20.46 -28.92
CA ASP A 208 -18.60 21.58 -28.58
C ASP A 208 -17.29 21.49 -29.39
N PRO A 209 -17.27 21.99 -30.65
CA PRO A 209 -16.11 21.90 -31.53
C PRO A 209 -14.81 22.49 -30.94
N PRO A 210 -14.83 23.63 -30.21
CA PRO A 210 -13.65 24.13 -29.49
C PRO A 210 -13.03 23.10 -28.53
N LYS A 211 -13.85 22.40 -27.74
CA LYS A 211 -13.34 21.39 -26.79
C LYS A 211 -12.76 20.16 -27.48
N TRP A 212 -13.26 19.78 -28.65
CA TRP A 212 -12.63 18.72 -29.45
C TRP A 212 -11.22 19.11 -29.92
N SER A 213 -11.01 20.38 -30.26
CA SER A 213 -9.67 20.90 -30.60
C SER A 213 -8.72 20.85 -29.40
N VAL A 214 -9.19 21.28 -28.22
CA VAL A 214 -8.43 21.20 -26.95
C VAL A 214 -8.07 19.75 -26.60
N LEU A 215 -9.02 18.82 -26.75
CA LEU A 215 -8.79 17.38 -26.53
C LEU A 215 -7.68 16.85 -27.45
N ALA A 216 -7.72 17.20 -28.74
CA ALA A 216 -6.69 16.81 -29.70
C ALA A 216 -5.32 17.43 -29.37
N GLY A 217 -5.29 18.67 -28.89
CA GLY A 217 -4.08 19.34 -28.42
C GLY A 217 -3.43 18.62 -27.23
N HIS A 218 -4.23 18.25 -26.22
CA HIS A 218 -3.74 17.45 -25.10
C HIS A 218 -3.25 16.07 -25.55
N SER A 219 -3.98 15.40 -26.45
CA SER A 219 -3.58 14.10 -27.00
C SER A 219 -2.25 14.17 -27.75
N ARG A 220 -2.01 15.24 -28.51
CA ARG A 220 -0.73 15.46 -29.20
C ARG A 220 0.41 15.67 -28.21
N THR A 221 0.19 16.53 -27.22
CA THR A 221 1.20 16.82 -26.19
C THR A 221 1.58 15.57 -25.39
N VAL A 222 0.62 14.71 -25.05
CA VAL A 222 0.89 13.40 -24.43
C VAL A 222 1.76 12.54 -25.35
N SER A 223 1.44 12.47 -26.64
CA SER A 223 2.18 11.67 -27.61
C SER A 223 3.61 12.17 -27.80
N ASP A 224 3.80 13.48 -27.82
CA ASP A 224 5.12 14.10 -27.99
C ASP A 224 5.96 14.02 -26.72
N SER A 225 5.34 13.98 -25.53
CA SER A 225 6.05 13.77 -24.26
C SER A 225 6.55 12.33 -24.08
N ILE A 226 6.01 11.38 -24.85
CA ILE A 226 6.44 9.97 -24.84
C ILE A 226 7.62 9.73 -25.78
N LYS A 227 7.76 10.55 -26.83
CA LYS A 227 8.86 10.46 -27.81
C LYS A 227 10.16 11.03 -27.23
#